data_AF-A0A4Y8VB03-F1
#
_entry.id   AF-A0A4Y8VB03-F1
#
_cell.length_a   1.000
_cell.length_b   1.000
_cell.length_c   1.000
_cell.angle_alpha   90.00
_cell.angle_beta   90.00
_cell.angle_gamma   90.00
#
_symmetry.space_group_name_H-M   'P 1'
#
loop_
_entity.id
_entity.type
_entity.pdbx_description
1 polymer ?
#
loop_
_entity_poly.entity_id
_entity_poly.type
_entity_poly.pdbx_seq_one_letter_code
_entity_poly.pdbx_strand_id
1 'polypeptide(L)'
;MSTTISCRVDTKPMAEELHSVSNHVKGTTAAVTTMQAAVIAAENSGANKVCSNVNRGFFTLMCSQISQKIASKHSRVEALLMHLGQQKRILMGIKNNMEREYGRICERYHRIFTSINKELEQRIRQIDQPVFELVNKNMVTASNRMNALTGWAANSQIEGLTDSQRILMSKMKYNAQYALEQSADFLAQIGKQRVLTNQILISNVQGNEDKTCQIPVIICESISDTASIPRTEVWTPDDLSSANASQINNVIREKDMEWKDEKWSVQVDEEFNRLVDSSNASQRVKQMIQKLYTTAESKTL
;
A
#
# COMPACT_ATOMS: atom_id res chain seq x y z
N MET A 1 -100.71 -109.17 -13.53
CA MET A 1 -101.03 -108.24 -12.42
C MET A 1 -99.74 -107.56 -12.02
N SER A 2 -99.60 -106.26 -12.32
CA SER A 2 -98.40 -105.46 -12.05
C SER A 2 -98.35 -105.10 -10.57
N THR A 3 -97.32 -105.55 -9.85
CA THR A 3 -97.14 -105.29 -8.42
C THR A 3 -96.30 -104.04 -8.23
N THR A 4 -96.96 -102.90 -8.04
CA THR A 4 -96.32 -101.65 -7.62
C THR A 4 -95.82 -101.82 -6.19
N ILE A 5 -94.50 -101.91 -6.02
CA ILE A 5 -93.87 -101.95 -4.69
C ILE A 5 -93.83 -100.52 -4.15
N SER A 6 -94.75 -100.20 -3.26
CA SER A 6 -94.76 -98.97 -2.46
C SER A 6 -93.63 -99.03 -1.43
N CYS A 7 -92.45 -98.54 -1.79
CA CYS A 7 -91.36 -98.31 -0.85
C CYS A 7 -91.62 -97.00 -0.08
N ARG A 8 -92.01 -97.10 1.18
CA ARG A 8 -92.13 -95.95 2.08
C ARG A 8 -90.77 -95.74 2.75
N VAL A 9 -89.93 -94.94 2.11
CA VAL A 9 -88.61 -94.59 2.62
C VAL A 9 -88.78 -93.66 3.82
N ASP A 10 -88.31 -94.08 4.99
CA ASP A 10 -88.28 -93.22 6.17
C ASP A 10 -87.15 -92.19 6.01
N THR A 11 -87.53 -90.92 5.83
CA THR A 11 -86.60 -89.81 5.64
C THR A 11 -86.21 -89.12 6.94
N LYS A 12 -86.77 -89.55 8.09
CA LYS A 12 -86.44 -89.01 9.42
C LYS A 12 -84.94 -89.10 9.77
N PRO A 13 -84.25 -90.23 9.59
CA PRO A 13 -82.81 -90.30 9.90
C PRO A 13 -81.98 -89.36 9.01
N MET A 14 -82.39 -89.17 7.75
CA MET A 14 -81.73 -88.20 6.86
C MET A 14 -81.99 -86.75 7.28
N ALA A 15 -83.18 -86.43 7.78
CA ALA A 15 -83.52 -85.08 8.27
C ALA A 15 -82.75 -84.70 9.55
N GLU A 16 -82.53 -85.64 10.46
CA GLU A 16 -81.73 -85.44 11.67
C GLU A 16 -80.25 -85.19 11.34
N GLU A 17 -79.66 -85.97 10.43
CA GLU A 17 -78.30 -85.75 9.94
C GLU A 17 -78.17 -84.43 9.17
N LEU A 18 -79.17 -84.05 8.36
CA LEU A 18 -79.17 -82.77 7.66
C LEU A 18 -79.26 -81.58 8.64
N HIS A 19 -79.99 -81.71 9.74
CA HIS A 19 -80.00 -80.72 10.81
C HIS A 19 -78.65 -80.64 11.54
N SER A 20 -78.00 -81.77 11.81
CA SER A 20 -76.66 -81.82 12.38
C SER A 20 -75.63 -81.12 11.48
N VAL A 21 -75.63 -81.43 10.17
CA VAL A 21 -74.76 -80.79 9.18
C VAL A 21 -75.06 -79.29 9.07
N SER A 22 -76.34 -78.89 9.03
CA SER A 22 -76.73 -77.48 8.99
C SER A 22 -76.20 -76.70 10.19
N ASN A 23 -76.24 -77.29 11.39
CA ASN A 23 -75.72 -76.66 12.60
C ASN A 23 -74.19 -76.55 12.59
N HIS A 24 -73.48 -77.58 12.12
CA HIS A 24 -72.03 -77.52 11.94
C HIS A 24 -71.61 -76.48 10.89
N VAL A 25 -72.35 -76.38 9.78
CA VAL A 25 -72.12 -75.36 8.74
C VAL A 25 -72.40 -73.96 9.28
N LYS A 26 -73.47 -73.77 10.05
CA LYS A 26 -73.78 -72.47 10.70
C LYS A 26 -72.72 -72.10 11.74
N GLY A 27 -72.28 -73.05 12.56
CA GLY A 27 -71.21 -72.85 13.55
C GLY A 27 -69.88 -72.51 12.90
N THR A 28 -69.53 -73.21 11.82
CA THR A 28 -68.33 -72.92 11.00
C THR A 28 -68.45 -71.55 10.32
N THR A 29 -69.63 -71.19 9.79
CA THR A 29 -69.87 -69.88 9.19
C THR A 29 -69.72 -68.76 10.23
N ALA A 30 -70.26 -68.94 11.44
CA ALA A 30 -70.08 -67.99 12.54
C ALA A 30 -68.61 -67.89 12.99
N ALA A 31 -67.89 -69.01 13.05
CA ALA A 31 -66.45 -69.03 13.34
C ALA A 31 -65.64 -68.28 12.26
N VAL A 32 -66.00 -68.44 10.98
CA VAL A 32 -65.33 -67.75 9.87
C VAL A 32 -65.65 -66.26 9.86
N THR A 33 -66.90 -65.86 10.10
CA THR A 33 -67.26 -64.43 10.16
C THR A 33 -66.63 -63.74 11.37
N THR A 34 -66.57 -64.42 12.53
CA THR A 34 -65.86 -63.90 13.71
C THR A 34 -64.36 -63.83 13.51
N MET A 35 -63.74 -64.82 12.87
CA MET A 35 -62.34 -64.77 12.50
C MET A 35 -62.07 -63.63 11.51
N GLN A 36 -62.91 -63.45 10.50
CA GLN A 36 -62.79 -62.37 9.53
C GLN A 36 -62.92 -61.00 10.21
N ALA A 37 -63.89 -60.83 11.12
CA ALA A 37 -64.03 -59.63 11.91
C ALA A 37 -62.81 -59.39 12.82
N ALA A 38 -62.27 -60.44 13.43
CA ALA A 38 -61.06 -60.36 14.26
C ALA A 38 -59.81 -59.99 13.43
N VAL A 39 -59.67 -60.54 12.22
CA VAL A 39 -58.58 -60.20 11.30
C VAL A 39 -58.70 -58.75 10.85
N ILE A 40 -59.89 -58.29 10.44
CA ILE A 40 -60.12 -56.90 10.06
C ILE A 40 -59.84 -55.94 11.23
N ALA A 41 -60.26 -56.30 12.44
CA ALA A 41 -59.97 -55.50 13.64
C ALA A 41 -58.45 -55.47 13.95
N ALA A 42 -57.75 -56.58 13.79
CA ALA A 42 -56.31 -56.67 13.96
C ALA A 42 -55.55 -55.88 12.87
N GLU A 43 -55.99 -55.94 11.61
CA GLU A 43 -55.44 -55.15 10.50
C GLU A 43 -55.63 -53.67 10.73
N ASN A 44 -56.82 -53.24 11.15
CA ASN A 44 -57.09 -51.83 11.42
C ASN A 44 -56.28 -51.33 12.63
N SER A 45 -56.15 -52.13 13.69
CA SER A 45 -55.28 -51.82 14.83
C SER A 45 -53.80 -51.73 14.42
N GLY A 46 -53.35 -52.67 13.59
CA GLY A 46 -52.00 -52.69 13.02
C GLY A 46 -51.74 -51.45 12.15
N ALA A 47 -52.66 -51.10 11.25
CA ALA A 47 -52.58 -49.94 10.39
C ALA A 47 -52.53 -48.63 11.19
N ASN A 48 -53.38 -48.47 12.21
CA ASN A 48 -53.37 -47.31 13.09
C ASN A 48 -52.07 -47.20 13.89
N LYS A 49 -51.52 -48.33 14.35
CA LYS A 49 -50.22 -48.37 15.03
C LYS A 49 -49.07 -48.00 14.10
N VAL A 50 -49.09 -48.47 12.85
CA VAL A 50 -48.09 -48.09 11.83
C VAL A 50 -48.22 -46.61 11.50
N CYS A 51 -49.42 -46.12 11.22
CA CYS A 51 -49.67 -44.71 10.88
C CYS A 51 -49.24 -43.76 12.02
N SER A 52 -49.60 -44.06 13.28
CA SER A 52 -49.18 -43.26 14.44
C SER A 52 -47.66 -43.30 14.65
N ASN A 53 -47.01 -44.45 14.48
CA ASN A 53 -45.55 -44.55 14.56
C ASN A 53 -44.84 -43.79 13.44
N VAL A 54 -45.37 -43.83 12.21
CA VAL A 54 -44.83 -43.08 11.07
C VAL A 54 -44.97 -41.58 11.31
N ASN A 55 -46.14 -41.10 11.73
CA ASN A 55 -46.36 -39.70 12.06
C ASN A 55 -45.43 -39.22 13.19
N ARG A 56 -45.25 -40.04 14.23
CA ARG A 56 -44.32 -39.75 15.32
C ARG A 56 -42.88 -39.68 14.82
N GLY A 57 -42.45 -40.66 14.03
CA GLY A 57 -41.12 -40.70 13.43
C GLY A 57 -40.85 -39.49 12.54
N PHE A 58 -41.80 -39.16 11.67
CA PHE A 58 -41.73 -37.98 10.81
C PHE A 58 -41.63 -36.68 11.62
N PHE A 59 -42.48 -36.51 12.63
CA PHE A 59 -42.44 -35.34 13.51
C PHE A 59 -41.08 -35.22 14.23
N THR A 60 -40.58 -36.32 14.81
CA THR A 60 -39.26 -36.33 15.46
C THR A 60 -38.13 -35.99 14.47
N LEU A 61 -38.17 -36.53 13.25
CA LEU A 61 -37.20 -36.19 12.21
C LEU A 61 -37.26 -34.71 11.82
N MET A 62 -38.46 -34.16 11.65
CA MET A 62 -38.64 -32.73 11.33
C MET A 62 -38.11 -31.84 12.44
N CYS A 63 -38.42 -32.14 13.71
CA CYS A 63 -37.86 -31.42 14.84
C CYS A 63 -36.32 -31.49 14.86
N SER A 64 -35.74 -32.68 14.64
CA SER A 64 -34.29 -32.87 14.58
C SER A 64 -33.65 -32.04 13.46
N GLN A 65 -34.22 -32.08 12.25
CA GLN A 65 -33.74 -31.30 11.11
C GLN A 65 -33.85 -29.79 11.35
N ILE A 66 -34.94 -29.32 11.96
CA ILE A 66 -35.10 -27.91 12.32
C ILE A 66 -34.02 -27.52 13.34
N SER A 67 -33.82 -28.32 14.40
CA SER A 67 -32.76 -28.07 15.39
C SER A 67 -31.37 -28.05 14.77
N GLN A 68 -31.07 -28.97 13.84
CA GLN A 68 -29.80 -28.98 13.11
C GLN A 68 -29.61 -27.74 12.25
N LYS A 69 -30.66 -27.29 11.55
CA LYS A 69 -30.62 -26.04 10.76
C LYS A 69 -30.40 -24.83 11.67
N ILE A 70 -31.09 -24.75 12.81
CA ILE A 70 -30.90 -23.67 13.79
C ILE A 70 -29.46 -23.65 14.29
N ALA A 71 -28.92 -24.80 14.71
CA ALA A 71 -27.55 -24.92 15.20
C ALA A 71 -26.52 -24.52 14.12
N SER A 72 -26.72 -24.95 12.87
CA SER A 72 -25.86 -24.57 11.75
C SER A 72 -25.89 -23.06 11.48
N LYS A 73 -27.07 -22.43 11.48
CA LYS A 73 -27.20 -20.98 11.30
C LYS A 73 -26.58 -20.21 12.46
N HIS A 74 -26.82 -20.66 13.69
CA HIS A 74 -26.22 -20.07 14.89
C HIS A 74 -24.69 -20.12 14.84
N SER A 75 -24.11 -21.27 14.52
CA SER A 75 -22.67 -21.43 14.35
C SER A 75 -22.10 -20.48 13.29
N ARG A 76 -22.82 -20.28 12.18
CA ARG A 76 -22.39 -19.33 11.15
C ARG A 76 -22.45 -17.87 11.60
N VAL A 77 -23.46 -17.50 12.41
CA VAL A 77 -23.55 -16.17 13.00
C VAL A 77 -22.39 -15.92 13.96
N GLU A 78 -22.08 -16.87 14.84
CA GLU A 78 -20.95 -16.78 15.77
C GLU A 78 -19.61 -16.62 15.04
N ALA A 79 -19.38 -17.40 13.98
CA ALA A 79 -18.18 -17.27 13.16
C ALA A 79 -18.07 -15.88 12.51
N LEU A 80 -19.18 -15.33 12.00
CA LEU A 80 -19.21 -13.99 11.42
C LEU A 80 -18.97 -12.90 12.48
N LEU A 81 -19.56 -13.02 13.66
CA LEU A 81 -19.32 -12.11 14.79
C LEU A 81 -17.85 -12.13 15.22
N MET A 82 -17.23 -13.31 15.25
CA MET A 82 -15.80 -13.44 15.54
C MET A 82 -14.96 -12.73 14.48
N HIS A 83 -15.28 -12.92 13.20
CA HIS A 83 -14.63 -12.22 12.08
C HIS A 83 -14.77 -10.69 12.19
N LEU A 84 -15.97 -10.19 12.48
CA LEU A 84 -16.23 -8.76 12.67
C LEU A 84 -15.46 -8.22 13.88
N GLY A 85 -15.39 -8.98 14.98
CA GLY A 85 -14.60 -8.63 16.16
C GLY A 85 -13.10 -8.52 15.84
N GLN A 86 -12.57 -9.45 15.04
CA GLN A 86 -11.18 -9.41 14.58
C GLN A 86 -10.92 -8.22 13.65
N GLN A 87 -11.79 -7.98 12.67
CA GLN A 87 -11.68 -6.82 11.77
C GLN A 87 -11.73 -5.50 12.54
N LYS A 88 -12.63 -5.37 13.52
CA LYS A 88 -12.68 -4.20 14.41
C LYS A 88 -11.35 -3.98 15.14
N ARG A 89 -10.73 -5.03 15.68
CA ARG A 89 -9.42 -4.93 16.35
C ARG A 89 -8.31 -4.47 15.39
N ILE A 90 -8.30 -4.99 14.17
CA ILE A 90 -7.35 -4.58 13.13
C ILE A 90 -7.53 -3.10 12.78
N LEU A 91 -8.77 -2.66 12.54
CA LEU A 91 -9.08 -1.27 12.23
C LEU A 91 -8.67 -0.32 13.37
N MET A 92 -8.92 -0.72 14.62
CA MET A 92 -8.44 0.03 15.79
C MET A 92 -6.91 0.11 15.86
N GLY A 93 -6.21 -0.98 15.52
CA GLY A 93 -4.75 -0.98 15.42
C GLY A 93 -4.24 -0.02 14.35
N ILE A 94 -4.86 -0.03 13.16
CA ILE A 94 -4.53 0.90 12.07
C ILE A 94 -4.76 2.34 12.50
N LYS A 95 -5.92 2.64 13.11
CA LYS A 95 -6.23 3.96 13.63
C LYS A 95 -5.16 4.46 14.60
N ASN A 96 -4.80 3.65 15.60
CA ASN A 96 -3.79 4.03 16.60
C ASN A 96 -2.41 4.25 15.98
N ASN A 97 -2.06 3.47 14.94
CA ASN A 97 -0.82 3.68 14.20
C ASN A 97 -0.86 4.98 13.40
N MET A 98 -1.96 5.27 12.71
CA MET A 98 -2.15 6.52 11.97
C MET A 98 -2.09 7.74 12.89
N GLU A 99 -2.71 7.70 14.07
CA GLU A 99 -2.65 8.79 15.06
C GLU A 99 -1.20 9.06 15.51
N ARG A 100 -0.43 7.99 15.76
CA ARG A 100 0.97 8.09 16.15
C ARG A 100 1.85 8.66 15.04
N GLU A 101 1.68 8.18 13.81
CA GLU A 101 2.40 8.68 12.65
C GLU A 101 2.04 10.14 12.36
N TYR A 102 0.76 10.51 12.48
CA TYR A 102 0.33 11.90 12.37
C TYR A 102 1.01 12.79 13.43
N GLY A 103 1.07 12.35 14.69
CA GLY A 103 1.80 13.04 15.75
C GLY A 103 3.28 13.23 15.42
N ARG A 104 3.96 12.16 14.99
CA ARG A 104 5.37 12.22 14.57
C ARG A 104 5.60 13.17 13.40
N ILE A 105 4.73 13.17 12.40
CA ILE A 105 4.80 14.06 11.25
C ILE A 105 4.61 15.51 11.70
N CYS A 106 3.61 15.79 12.54
CA CYS A 106 3.35 17.11 13.09
C CYS A 106 4.57 17.65 13.87
N GLU A 107 5.16 16.85 14.76
CA GLU A 107 6.38 17.21 15.49
C GLU A 107 7.55 17.51 14.56
N ARG A 108 7.72 16.71 13.51
CA ARG A 108 8.77 16.93 12.51
C ARG A 108 8.58 18.26 11.79
N TYR A 109 7.37 18.55 11.32
CA TYR A 109 7.08 19.83 10.67
C TYR A 109 7.25 21.00 11.62
N HIS A 110 6.77 20.87 12.86
CA HIS A 110 6.97 21.88 13.89
C HIS A 110 8.45 22.21 14.07
N ARG A 111 9.31 21.19 14.21
CA ARG A 111 10.77 21.36 14.32
C ARG A 111 11.38 22.04 13.10
N ILE A 112 10.96 21.68 11.89
CA ILE A 112 11.43 22.30 10.65
C ILE A 112 11.07 23.79 10.65
N PHE A 113 9.82 24.16 10.95
CA PHE A 113 9.41 25.55 10.99
C PHE A 113 10.16 26.35 12.06
N THR A 114 10.33 25.80 13.27
CA THR A 114 11.12 26.45 14.32
C THR A 114 12.58 26.63 13.90
N SER A 115 13.17 25.63 13.25
CA SER A 115 14.54 25.71 12.74
C SER A 115 14.68 26.78 11.67
N ILE A 116 13.77 26.83 10.70
CA ILE A 116 13.76 27.84 9.63
C ILE A 116 13.61 29.23 10.23
N ASN A 117 12.69 29.43 11.17
CA ASN A 117 12.51 30.72 11.84
C ASN A 117 13.79 31.17 12.55
N LYS A 118 14.48 30.25 13.22
CA LYS A 118 15.75 30.54 13.90
C LYS A 118 16.86 30.90 12.90
N GLU A 119 16.98 30.17 11.80
CA GLU A 119 17.94 30.48 10.73
C GLU A 119 17.65 31.84 10.08
N LEU A 120 16.38 32.17 9.87
CA LEU A 120 15.97 33.48 9.37
C LEU A 120 16.33 34.60 10.34
N GLU A 121 16.06 34.42 11.64
CA GLU A 121 16.46 35.38 12.66
C GLU A 121 17.98 35.60 12.67
N GLN A 122 18.77 34.52 12.58
CA GLN A 122 20.22 34.60 12.54
C GLN A 122 20.72 35.31 11.28
N ARG A 123 20.14 35.04 10.11
CA ARG A 123 20.49 35.71 8.85
C ARG A 123 20.16 37.20 8.89
N ILE A 124 19.01 37.59 9.43
CA ILE A 124 18.65 39.01 9.62
C ILE A 124 19.71 39.69 10.50
N ARG A 125 20.07 39.08 11.63
CA ARG A 125 21.13 39.61 12.51
C ARG A 125 22.48 39.74 11.80
N GLN A 126 22.87 38.77 10.97
CA GLN A 126 24.12 38.82 10.20
C GLN A 126 24.12 39.96 9.17
N ILE A 127 22.98 40.23 8.53
CA ILE A 127 22.84 41.34 7.59
C ILE A 127 22.95 42.69 8.31
N ASP A 128 22.37 42.81 9.51
CA ASP A 128 22.39 44.04 10.30
C ASP A 128 23.75 44.28 10.99
N GLN A 129 24.50 43.22 11.30
CA GLN A 129 25.79 43.27 11.99
C GLN A 129 26.82 44.25 11.38
N PRO A 130 27.10 44.26 10.06
CA PRO A 130 28.03 45.22 9.47
C PRO A 130 27.56 46.67 9.58
N VAL A 131 26.24 46.92 9.60
CA VAL A 131 25.70 48.29 9.80
C VAL A 131 25.98 48.75 11.23
N PHE A 132 25.72 47.90 12.22
CA PHE A 132 26.05 48.20 13.62
C PHE A 132 27.55 48.37 13.83
N GLU A 133 28.37 47.54 13.19
CA GLU A 133 29.83 47.63 13.26
C GLU A 133 30.37 48.90 12.60
N LEU A 134 29.82 49.28 11.44
CA LEU A 134 30.14 50.54 10.75
C LEU A 134 29.83 51.73 11.65
N VAL A 135 28.63 51.77 12.25
CA VAL A 135 28.21 52.85 13.15
C VAL A 135 29.11 52.87 14.38
N ASN A 136 29.32 51.74 15.07
CA ASN A 136 30.16 51.73 16.28
C ASN A 136 31.61 52.10 16.00
N LYS A 137 32.25 51.50 14.98
CA LYS A 137 33.67 51.77 14.68
C LYS A 137 33.86 53.18 14.13
N ASN A 138 33.05 53.61 13.18
CA ASN A 138 33.25 54.91 12.54
C ASN A 138 32.72 56.07 13.38
N MET A 139 31.63 55.94 14.13
CA MET A 139 31.15 57.01 15.01
C MET A 139 32.18 57.27 16.12
N VAL A 140 32.68 56.22 16.77
CA VAL A 140 33.67 56.36 17.85
C VAL A 140 35.01 56.89 17.29
N THR A 141 35.47 56.36 16.16
CA THR A 141 36.73 56.83 15.53
C THR A 141 36.61 58.26 15.01
N ALA A 142 35.49 58.63 14.39
CA ALA A 142 35.26 60.00 13.91
C ALA A 142 35.13 60.98 15.07
N SER A 143 34.40 60.62 16.13
CA SER A 143 34.30 61.45 17.34
C SER A 143 35.67 61.66 18.00
N ASN A 144 36.45 60.58 18.18
CA ASN A 144 37.80 60.68 18.75
C ASN A 144 38.75 61.51 17.88
N ARG A 145 38.68 61.38 16.54
CA ARG A 145 39.47 62.21 15.61
C ARG A 145 39.03 63.67 15.62
N MET A 146 37.72 63.93 15.70
CA MET A 146 37.17 65.29 15.78
C MET A 146 37.61 65.97 17.07
N ASN A 147 37.55 65.27 18.20
CA ASN A 147 38.02 65.76 19.50
C ASN A 147 39.54 66.00 19.53
N ALA A 148 40.32 65.14 18.86
CA ALA A 148 41.76 65.34 18.73
C ALA A 148 42.11 66.54 17.83
N LEU A 149 41.33 66.77 16.77
CA LEU A 149 41.50 67.90 15.85
C LEU A 149 41.15 69.25 16.50
N THR A 150 40.08 69.32 17.30
CA THR A 150 39.71 70.55 18.02
C THR A 150 40.76 70.92 19.08
N GLY A 151 41.37 69.92 19.74
CA GLY A 151 42.50 70.15 20.65
C GLY A 151 43.78 70.62 19.95
N TRP A 152 44.02 70.17 18.71
CA TRP A 152 45.20 70.56 17.93
C TRP A 152 45.11 71.98 17.34
N ALA A 153 43.93 72.37 16.85
CA ALA A 153 43.69 73.69 16.26
C ALA A 153 43.86 74.86 17.27
N ALA A 154 43.68 74.61 18.57
CA ALA A 154 43.89 75.61 19.61
C ALA A 154 45.38 75.89 19.90
N ASN A 155 46.29 74.96 19.56
CA ASN A 155 47.70 75.02 19.97
C ASN A 155 48.73 75.18 18.82
N SER A 156 48.33 75.14 17.54
CA SER A 156 49.28 75.30 16.43
C SER A 156 49.39 76.77 15.99
N GLN A 157 50.61 77.34 16.06
CA GLN A 157 50.94 78.64 15.47
C GLN A 157 50.61 78.68 13.96
N ILE A 158 50.21 79.86 13.49
CA ILE A 158 49.61 80.15 12.18
C ILE A 158 50.41 79.60 10.99
N GLU A 159 51.73 79.47 11.13
CA GLU A 159 52.64 79.04 10.05
C GLU A 159 52.59 77.52 9.77
N GLY A 160 52.31 76.68 10.79
CA GLY A 160 52.19 75.23 10.63
C GLY A 160 50.78 74.74 10.30
N LEU A 161 49.79 75.63 10.39
CA LEU A 161 48.37 75.31 10.20
C LEU A 161 48.04 75.01 8.73
N THR A 162 48.66 75.71 7.78
CA THR A 162 48.33 75.54 6.36
C THR A 162 48.88 74.24 5.79
N ASP A 163 50.08 73.84 6.22
CA ASP A 163 50.70 72.58 5.78
C ASP A 163 50.08 71.36 6.46
N SER A 164 49.72 71.46 7.74
CA SER A 164 48.95 70.40 8.40
C SER A 164 47.55 70.25 7.79
N GLN A 165 46.87 71.35 7.44
CA GLN A 165 45.59 71.32 6.74
C GLN A 165 45.74 70.67 5.36
N ARG A 166 46.82 70.94 4.63
CA ARG A 166 47.11 70.25 3.36
C ARG A 166 47.36 68.76 3.55
N ILE A 167 48.10 68.35 4.57
CA ILE A 167 48.33 66.93 4.89
C ILE A 167 47.02 66.24 5.27
N LEU A 168 46.18 66.88 6.09
CA LEU A 168 44.87 66.38 6.49
C LEU A 168 43.93 66.24 5.29
N MET A 169 43.86 67.27 4.44
CA MET A 169 43.06 67.23 3.21
C MET A 169 43.56 66.14 2.25
N SER A 170 44.87 65.95 2.14
CA SER A 170 45.45 64.88 1.32
C SER A 170 45.11 63.50 1.88
N LYS A 171 45.22 63.31 3.20
CA LYS A 171 44.83 62.06 3.86
C LYS A 171 43.32 61.79 3.78
N MET A 172 42.50 62.83 3.85
CA MET A 172 41.05 62.74 3.68
C MET A 172 40.69 62.38 2.24
N LYS A 173 41.33 63.00 1.24
CA LYS A 173 41.19 62.64 -0.17
C LYS A 173 41.61 61.20 -0.44
N TYR A 174 42.75 60.78 0.09
CA TYR A 174 43.23 59.40 -0.02
C TYR A 174 42.23 58.41 0.59
N ASN A 175 41.77 58.66 1.82
CA ASN A 175 40.79 57.78 2.48
C ASN A 175 39.44 57.76 1.74
N ALA A 176 38.98 58.89 1.21
CA ALA A 176 37.75 58.96 0.43
C ALA A 176 37.87 58.18 -0.89
N GLN A 177 39.00 58.30 -1.58
CA GLN A 177 39.28 57.55 -2.79
C GLN A 177 39.35 56.05 -2.51
N TYR A 178 40.04 55.64 -1.44
CA TYR A 178 40.08 54.25 -1.01
C TYR A 178 38.68 53.69 -0.70
N ALA A 179 37.83 54.47 -0.02
CA ALA A 179 36.46 54.05 0.27
C ALA A 179 35.58 53.94 -1.00
N LEU A 180 35.77 54.83 -1.97
CA LEU A 180 35.09 54.75 -3.27
C LEU A 180 35.52 53.52 -4.06
N GLU A 181 36.81 53.19 -4.05
CA GLU A 181 37.37 52.01 -4.72
C GLU A 181 36.80 50.72 -4.10
N GLN A 182 36.76 50.62 -2.77
CA GLN A 182 36.14 49.48 -2.08
C GLN A 182 34.63 49.36 -2.37
N SER A 183 33.93 50.49 -2.49
CA SER A 183 32.50 50.49 -2.84
C SER A 183 32.25 50.04 -4.28
N ALA A 184 33.14 50.42 -5.21
CA ALA A 184 33.07 49.98 -6.61
C ALA A 184 33.33 48.48 -6.74
N ASP A 185 34.34 47.95 -6.03
CA ASP A 185 34.64 46.52 -5.99
C ASP A 185 33.47 45.70 -5.43
N PHE A 186 32.83 46.19 -4.37
CA PHE A 186 31.65 45.56 -3.79
C PHE A 186 30.46 45.51 -4.77
N LEU A 187 30.17 46.61 -5.47
CA LEU A 187 29.12 46.65 -6.50
C LEU A 187 29.42 45.69 -7.66
N ALA A 188 30.68 45.57 -8.07
CA ALA A 188 31.10 44.60 -9.09
C ALA A 188 30.89 43.16 -8.63
N GLN A 189 31.18 42.84 -7.36
CA GLN A 189 30.93 41.52 -6.78
C GLN A 189 29.43 41.19 -6.71
N ILE A 190 28.59 42.13 -6.28
CA ILE A 190 27.12 41.97 -6.29
C ILE A 190 26.62 41.70 -7.72
N GLY A 191 27.12 42.43 -8.70
CA GLY A 191 26.77 42.22 -10.12
C GLY A 191 27.08 40.80 -10.58
N LYS A 192 28.29 40.29 -10.28
CA LYS A 192 28.69 38.92 -10.59
C LYS A 192 27.81 37.89 -9.88
N GLN A 193 27.51 38.10 -8.60
CA GLN A 193 26.65 37.20 -7.84
C GLN A 193 25.22 37.16 -8.41
N ARG A 194 24.67 38.29 -8.85
CA ARG A 194 23.33 38.34 -9.48
C ARG A 194 23.27 37.52 -10.76
N VAL A 195 24.32 37.54 -11.59
CA VAL A 195 24.41 36.74 -12.82
C VAL A 195 24.42 35.25 -12.49
N LEU A 196 25.25 34.83 -11.53
CA LEU A 196 25.31 33.42 -11.08
C LEU A 196 23.98 32.96 -10.49
N THR A 197 23.35 33.79 -9.64
CA THR A 197 22.04 33.50 -9.07
C THR A 197 20.97 33.34 -10.14
N ASN A 198 20.97 34.18 -11.19
CA ASN A 198 20.04 34.05 -12.31
C ASN A 198 20.28 32.80 -13.18
N GLN A 199 21.51 32.26 -13.22
CA GLN A 199 21.79 30.99 -13.90
C GLN A 199 21.29 29.78 -13.11
N ILE A 200 21.31 29.86 -11.77
CA ILE A 200 20.90 28.76 -10.87
C ILE A 200 19.39 28.76 -10.67
N LEU A 201 18.76 29.94 -10.63
CA LEU A 201 17.31 30.05 -10.57
C LEU A 201 16.72 29.55 -11.89
N ILE A 202 15.94 28.47 -11.83
CA ILE A 202 15.13 27.96 -12.93
C ILE A 202 14.25 29.12 -13.39
N SER A 203 14.55 29.66 -14.57
CA SER A 203 14.03 30.96 -15.05
C SER A 203 12.53 30.92 -15.38
N ASN A 204 11.85 29.81 -15.15
CA ASN A 204 10.45 29.65 -15.48
C ASN A 204 9.80 28.56 -14.62
N VAL A 205 9.22 28.94 -13.48
CA VAL A 205 8.22 28.11 -12.79
C VAL A 205 6.87 28.14 -13.54
N GLN A 206 6.70 29.05 -14.50
CA GLN A 206 5.47 29.25 -15.29
C GLN A 206 5.69 29.37 -16.81
N GLY A 207 6.83 28.89 -17.32
CA GLY A 207 7.11 28.87 -18.75
C GLY A 207 6.75 27.52 -19.34
N ASN A 208 5.60 27.46 -19.98
CA ASN A 208 5.06 26.34 -20.75
C ASN A 208 5.86 26.15 -22.07
N GLU A 209 7.18 26.03 -21.98
CA GLU A 209 7.99 25.58 -23.11
C GLU A 209 8.01 24.06 -23.09
N ASP A 210 7.39 23.45 -24.10
CA ASP A 210 7.46 22.01 -24.36
C ASP A 210 8.92 21.63 -24.66
N LYS A 211 9.70 21.42 -23.59
CA LYS A 211 11.07 20.93 -23.70
C LYS A 211 11.02 19.42 -23.81
N THR A 212 11.48 18.91 -24.94
CA THR A 212 11.71 17.48 -25.13
C THR A 212 12.82 17.01 -24.20
N CYS A 213 12.46 16.43 -23.07
CA CYS A 213 13.39 15.76 -22.17
C CYS A 213 13.61 14.32 -22.61
N GLN A 214 14.87 13.87 -22.64
CA GLN A 214 15.21 12.47 -22.85
C GLN A 214 15.34 11.78 -21.49
N ILE A 215 14.63 10.67 -21.30
CA ILE A 215 14.64 9.91 -20.05
C ILE A 215 15.41 8.61 -20.30
N PRO A 216 16.43 8.29 -19.48
CA PRO A 216 17.11 7.00 -19.59
C PRO A 216 16.17 5.88 -19.11
N VAL A 217 16.02 4.85 -19.94
CA VAL A 217 15.19 3.66 -19.64
C VAL A 217 16.05 2.43 -19.84
N ILE A 218 16.00 1.49 -18.90
CA ILE A 218 16.71 0.21 -19.00
C ILE A 218 15.68 -0.85 -19.38
N ILE A 219 15.99 -1.63 -20.41
CA ILE A 219 15.14 -2.70 -20.93
C ILE A 219 15.91 -4.00 -20.82
N CYS A 220 15.30 -5.02 -20.22
CA CYS A 220 15.87 -6.34 -20.04
C CYS A 220 14.92 -7.39 -20.61
N GLU A 221 15.40 -8.19 -21.55
CA GLU A 221 14.65 -9.34 -22.07
C GLU A 221 15.29 -10.63 -21.59
N SER A 222 14.50 -11.46 -20.91
CA SER A 222 14.95 -12.73 -20.34
C SER A 222 14.14 -13.88 -20.90
N ILE A 223 14.82 -14.95 -21.33
CA ILE A 223 14.18 -16.20 -21.75
C ILE A 223 14.36 -17.19 -20.62
N SER A 224 13.28 -17.53 -19.91
CA SER A 224 13.28 -18.60 -18.92
C SER A 224 12.89 -19.93 -19.57
N ASP A 225 13.72 -20.95 -19.37
CA ASP A 225 13.66 -22.22 -20.10
C ASP A 225 12.51 -23.13 -19.61
N THR A 226 11.44 -23.19 -20.42
CA THR A 226 10.55 -24.37 -20.66
C THR A 226 9.44 -24.02 -21.67
N ALA A 227 9.11 -22.74 -21.86
CA ALA A 227 8.05 -22.29 -22.77
C ALA A 227 8.52 -21.38 -23.91
N SER A 228 9.81 -21.03 -23.97
CA SER A 228 10.39 -20.17 -25.01
C SER A 228 9.67 -18.83 -25.25
N ILE A 229 8.99 -18.30 -24.22
CA ILE A 229 8.36 -16.97 -24.25
C ILE A 229 9.35 -15.97 -23.65
N PRO A 230 9.77 -14.93 -24.39
CA PRO A 230 10.60 -13.88 -23.84
C PRO A 230 9.82 -13.04 -22.84
N ARG A 231 10.44 -12.74 -21.70
CA ARG A 231 9.92 -11.84 -20.66
C ARG A 231 10.72 -10.55 -20.69
N THR A 232 10.08 -9.47 -21.14
CA THR A 232 10.63 -8.11 -21.16
C THR A 232 10.27 -7.36 -19.87
N GLU A 233 11.28 -6.90 -19.15
CA GLU A 233 11.18 -6.03 -17.98
C GLU A 233 11.77 -4.66 -18.30
N VAL A 234 11.07 -3.60 -17.93
CA VAL A 234 11.46 -2.21 -18.21
C VAL A 234 11.58 -1.48 -16.89
N TRP A 235 12.73 -0.83 -16.69
CA TRP A 235 13.07 -0.08 -15.49
C TRP A 235 13.17 1.40 -15.83
N THR A 236 12.32 2.20 -15.19
CA THR A 236 12.30 3.66 -15.29
C THR A 236 12.81 4.29 -13.98
N PRO A 237 13.34 5.52 -14.00
CA PRO A 237 13.78 6.21 -12.77
C PRO A 237 12.67 6.33 -11.73
N ASP A 238 13.02 6.15 -10.44
CA ASP A 238 12.08 6.18 -9.31
C ASP A 238 11.34 7.53 -9.15
N ASP A 239 11.95 8.62 -9.63
CA ASP A 239 11.39 9.96 -9.58
C ASP A 239 10.31 10.23 -10.65
N LEU A 240 10.08 9.28 -11.57
CA LEU A 240 9.09 9.41 -12.63
C LEU A 240 7.68 9.08 -12.10
N SER A 241 6.68 9.86 -12.53
CA SER A 241 5.28 9.58 -12.17
C SER A 241 4.84 8.20 -12.67
N SER A 242 4.02 7.51 -11.88
CA SER A 242 3.51 6.17 -12.22
C SER A 242 2.72 6.16 -13.54
N ALA A 243 2.06 7.27 -13.89
CA ALA A 243 1.37 7.44 -15.16
C ALA A 243 2.34 7.45 -16.35
N ASN A 244 3.42 8.24 -16.27
CA ASN A 244 4.42 8.32 -17.33
C ASN A 244 5.22 7.01 -17.46
N ALA A 245 5.55 6.38 -16.34
CA ALA A 245 6.20 5.07 -16.32
C ALA A 245 5.33 3.99 -17.01
N SER A 246 4.01 4.01 -16.77
CA SER A 246 3.07 3.08 -17.42
C SER A 246 2.95 3.33 -18.93
N GLN A 247 2.95 4.59 -19.37
CA GLN A 247 2.95 4.94 -20.79
C GLN A 247 4.21 4.45 -21.51
N ILE A 248 5.38 4.68 -20.91
CA ILE A 248 6.66 4.19 -21.43
C ILE A 248 6.65 2.65 -21.55
N ASN A 249 6.16 1.95 -20.52
CA ASN A 249 6.04 0.49 -20.53
C ASN A 249 5.12 -0.03 -21.64
N ASN A 250 4.01 0.65 -21.92
CA ASN A 250 3.08 0.24 -22.97
C ASN A 250 3.71 0.44 -24.37
N VAL A 251 4.34 1.59 -24.62
CA VAL A 251 4.98 1.89 -25.90
C VAL A 251 6.14 0.93 -26.19
N ILE A 252 6.93 0.57 -25.17
CA ILE A 252 8.04 -0.37 -25.32
C ILE A 252 7.53 -1.80 -25.57
N ARG A 253 6.41 -2.21 -24.97
CA ARG A 253 5.80 -3.53 -25.22
C ARG A 253 5.21 -3.68 -26.61
N GLU A 254 4.74 -2.59 -27.22
CA GLU A 254 4.18 -2.59 -28.57
C GLU A 254 5.24 -2.59 -29.68
N LYS A 255 6.47 -2.16 -29.36
CA LYS A 255 7.55 -2.05 -30.33
C LYS A 255 8.44 -3.30 -30.28
N ASP A 256 8.49 -4.03 -31.38
CA ASP A 256 9.45 -5.12 -31.55
C ASP A 256 10.87 -4.52 -31.65
N MET A 257 11.79 -5.00 -30.81
CA MET A 257 13.12 -4.42 -30.64
C MET A 257 14.17 -5.31 -31.29
N GLU A 258 14.84 -4.81 -32.33
CA GLU A 258 15.97 -5.50 -32.96
C GLU A 258 17.25 -5.30 -32.14
N TRP A 259 17.57 -6.29 -31.31
CA TRP A 259 18.82 -6.30 -30.55
C TRP A 259 20.02 -6.53 -31.48
N LYS A 260 21.04 -5.68 -31.37
CA LYS A 260 22.33 -5.82 -32.04
C LYS A 260 23.35 -6.46 -31.11
N ASP A 261 24.20 -7.31 -31.66
CA ASP A 261 25.30 -7.94 -30.92
C ASP A 261 26.46 -6.92 -30.76
N GLU A 262 26.34 -6.03 -29.79
CA GLU A 262 27.44 -5.13 -29.37
C GLU A 262 27.95 -5.53 -27.99
N LYS A 263 29.27 -5.42 -27.80
CA LYS A 263 29.89 -5.67 -26.50
C LYS A 263 29.60 -4.52 -25.54
N TRP A 264 29.45 -4.82 -24.26
CA TRP A 264 29.38 -3.81 -23.20
C TRP A 264 30.54 -2.80 -23.33
N SER A 265 30.27 -1.54 -23.01
CA SER A 265 31.33 -0.53 -22.92
C SER A 265 32.19 -0.79 -21.68
N VAL A 266 33.47 -0.44 -21.78
CA VAL A 266 34.48 -0.61 -20.70
C VAL A 266 34.02 0.00 -19.36
N GLN A 267 33.22 1.06 -19.42
CA GLN A 267 32.67 1.75 -18.25
C GLN A 267 31.69 0.88 -17.46
N VAL A 268 30.93 0.01 -18.14
CA VAL A 268 30.00 -0.89 -17.47
C VAL A 268 30.74 -2.05 -16.80
N ASP A 269 31.81 -2.54 -17.42
CA ASP A 269 32.70 -3.53 -16.79
C ASP A 269 33.31 -2.97 -15.49
N GLU A 270 33.76 -1.71 -15.50
CA GLU A 270 34.34 -1.05 -14.33
C GLU A 270 33.33 -0.87 -13.19
N GLU A 271 32.13 -0.36 -13.49
CA GLU A 271 31.07 -0.17 -12.48
C GLU A 271 30.51 -1.51 -11.97
N PHE A 272 30.39 -2.53 -12.83
CA PHE A 272 29.97 -3.86 -12.40
C PHE A 272 30.98 -4.47 -11.42
N ASN A 273 32.28 -4.40 -11.73
CA ASN A 273 33.32 -4.88 -10.83
C ASN A 273 33.31 -4.12 -9.50
N ARG A 274 33.14 -2.79 -9.54
CA ARG A 274 32.99 -1.96 -8.33
C ARG A 274 31.78 -2.37 -7.47
N LEU A 275 30.65 -2.72 -8.08
CA LEU A 275 29.45 -3.19 -7.36
C LEU A 275 29.64 -4.59 -6.76
N VAL A 276 30.31 -5.49 -7.46
CA VAL A 276 30.65 -6.83 -6.94
C VAL A 276 31.63 -6.72 -5.77
N ASP A 277 32.59 -5.80 -5.84
CA ASP A 277 33.57 -5.57 -4.78
C ASP A 277 32.92 -4.97 -3.53
N SER A 278 32.04 -3.99 -3.69
CA SER A 278 31.32 -3.33 -2.59
C SER A 278 30.21 -4.19 -1.95
N SER A 279 29.82 -5.29 -2.57
CA SER A 279 28.83 -6.22 -2.01
C SER A 279 29.37 -7.00 -0.80
N ASN A 280 28.55 -7.16 0.24
CA ASN A 280 28.84 -7.96 1.44
C ASN A 280 28.76 -9.49 1.21
N ALA A 281 28.69 -9.95 -0.04
CA ALA A 281 28.60 -11.36 -0.38
C ALA A 281 29.91 -12.13 -0.13
N SER A 282 29.81 -13.44 0.12
CA SER A 282 30.99 -14.31 0.30
C SER A 282 31.85 -14.37 -0.96
N GLN A 283 33.15 -14.59 -0.80
CA GLN A 283 34.13 -14.60 -1.91
C GLN A 283 33.79 -15.63 -3.00
N ARG A 284 33.22 -16.78 -2.63
CA ARG A 284 32.75 -17.80 -3.56
C ARG A 284 31.60 -17.29 -4.45
N VAL A 285 30.68 -16.51 -3.88
CA VAL A 285 29.55 -15.93 -4.61
C VAL A 285 30.05 -14.84 -5.56
N LYS A 286 31.01 -14.01 -5.14
CA LYS A 286 31.63 -13.00 -6.02
C LYS A 286 32.30 -13.63 -7.24
N GLN A 287 33.06 -14.72 -7.05
CA GLN A 287 33.67 -15.46 -8.16
C GLN A 287 32.63 -16.10 -9.10
N MET A 288 31.52 -16.60 -8.56
CA MET A 288 30.44 -17.15 -9.37
C MET A 288 29.73 -16.06 -10.19
N ILE A 289 29.50 -14.88 -9.60
CA ILE A 289 28.91 -13.72 -10.29
C ILE A 289 29.80 -13.28 -11.46
N GLN A 290 31.12 -13.16 -11.25
CA GLN A 290 32.07 -12.83 -12.31
C GLN A 290 32.07 -13.88 -13.43
N LYS A 291 32.03 -15.16 -13.08
CA LYS A 291 31.97 -16.24 -14.08
C LYS A 291 30.69 -16.18 -14.92
N LEU A 292 29.55 -15.89 -14.30
CA LEU A 292 28.27 -15.73 -15.00
C LEU A 292 28.29 -14.51 -15.91
N TYR A 293 28.89 -13.41 -15.47
CA TYR A 293 29.02 -12.19 -16.27
C TYR A 293 29.85 -12.41 -17.54
N THR A 294 31.00 -13.10 -17.44
CA THR A 294 31.83 -13.41 -18.62
C THR A 294 31.18 -14.40 -19.58
N THR A 295 30.23 -15.22 -19.10
CA THR A 295 29.53 -16.22 -19.92
C THR A 295 28.29 -15.62 -20.62
N ALA A 296 27.80 -14.47 -20.16
CA ALA A 296 26.62 -13.85 -20.73
C ALA A 296 26.93 -13.19 -22.08
N GLU A 297 26.20 -13.59 -23.13
CA GLU A 297 26.19 -12.86 -24.41
C GLU A 297 25.42 -11.56 -24.24
N SER A 298 26.02 -10.45 -24.65
CA SER A 298 25.44 -9.12 -24.52
C SER A 298 24.92 -8.61 -25.85
N LYS A 299 23.70 -8.06 -25.84
CA LYS A 299 23.11 -7.38 -26.98
C LYS A 299 22.63 -5.99 -26.56
N THR A 300 22.85 -4.99 -27.39
CA THR A 300 22.44 -3.60 -27.18
C THR A 300 21.53 -3.15 -28.33
N LEU A 301 20.82 -2.03 -28.16
CA LEU A 301 19.89 -1.46 -29.15
C LEU A 301 20.54 -0.33 -29.94
#